data_AF-A0A163W4I9-F1
#
_entry.id   AF-A0A163W4I9-F1
#
_cell.length_a   1.000
_cell.length_b   1.000
_cell.length_c   1.000
_cell.angle_alpha   90.00
_cell.angle_beta   90.00
_cell.angle_gamma   90.00
#
_symmetry.space_group_name_H-M   'P 1'
#
loop_
_entity.id
_entity.type
_entity.pdbx_description
1 polymer ?
#
loop_
_entity_poly.entity_id
_entity_poly.type
_entity_poly.pdbx_seq_one_letter_code
_entity_poly.pdbx_strand_id
1 'polypeptide(L)'
;MKLKIVLLLVLAVGLLSGCGLVDKVNHSLNYVEEATNFIDDTTRFAEQLPTLAGQAVTDPEARTTLKNELTGMKERIAKFNALQAPDFAKNVHEQLVGYNETLTKEINGYLAKINDGAIDWKAIENSRFIDTLNQVTQISDKVKSLTP
;
A
#
# COMPACT_ATOMS: atom_id res chain seq x y z
N MET A 1 -45.11 4.24 -36.47
CA MET A 1 -45.49 3.05 -35.68
C MET A 1 -44.23 2.23 -35.44
N LYS A 2 -43.84 2.07 -34.17
CA LYS A 2 -43.04 0.96 -33.61
C LYS A 2 -41.57 0.92 -34.07
N LEU A 3 -40.64 1.55 -33.35
CA LEU A 3 -39.90 0.96 -32.21
C LEU A 3 -39.35 -0.43 -32.57
N LYS A 4 -38.02 -0.60 -32.48
CA LYS A 4 -37.15 -1.74 -32.87
C LYS A 4 -36.32 -1.35 -34.11
N ILE A 5 -35.02 -1.13 -34.07
CA ILE A 5 -33.96 -1.88 -33.41
C ILE A 5 -32.78 -0.89 -33.20
N VAL A 6 -32.66 -0.37 -31.99
CA VAL A 6 -31.38 0.13 -31.45
C VAL A 6 -30.65 -1.12 -30.97
N LEU A 7 -29.89 -1.76 -31.85
CA LEU A 7 -29.09 -2.94 -31.52
C LEU A 7 -27.78 -2.89 -32.32
N LEU A 8 -26.93 -1.94 -31.99
CA LEU A 8 -25.60 -1.82 -32.60
C LEU A 8 -24.57 -1.26 -31.61
N LEU A 9 -24.69 -1.64 -30.33
CA LEU A 9 -23.80 -1.13 -29.27
C LEU A 9 -23.45 -2.14 -28.17
N VAL A 10 -23.47 -3.43 -28.47
CA VAL A 10 -22.97 -4.46 -27.55
C VAL A 10 -22.15 -5.49 -28.33
N LEU A 11 -20.96 -5.09 -28.80
CA LEU A 11 -19.91 -6.03 -29.20
C LEU A 11 -18.53 -5.35 -29.13
N ALA A 12 -18.18 -4.85 -27.95
CA ALA A 12 -16.81 -4.39 -27.64
C ALA A 12 -16.43 -4.68 -26.18
N VAL A 13 -16.99 -5.75 -25.59
CA VAL A 13 -16.59 -6.23 -24.26
C VAL A 13 -16.30 -7.73 -24.40
N GLY A 14 -15.11 -8.07 -24.86
CA GLY A 14 -14.78 -9.48 -25.08
C GLY A 14 -13.40 -9.79 -25.66
N LEU A 15 -12.40 -8.92 -25.51
CA LEU A 15 -11.02 -9.21 -25.95
C LEU A 15 -9.94 -8.61 -25.04
N LEU A 16 -10.13 -8.67 -23.71
CA LEU A 16 -9.02 -8.53 -22.74
C LEU A 16 -8.88 -9.77 -21.85
N SER A 17 -9.34 -10.93 -22.32
CA SER A 17 -8.91 -12.23 -21.78
C SER A 17 -7.58 -12.62 -22.42
N GLY A 18 -6.57 -11.78 -22.24
CA GLY A 18 -5.19 -12.11 -22.58
C GLY A 18 -4.64 -13.10 -21.57
N CYS A 19 -4.57 -14.36 -21.97
CA CYS A 19 -3.75 -15.40 -21.37
C CYS A 19 -2.29 -14.94 -21.21
N GLY A 20 -1.77 -14.99 -19.99
CA GLY A 20 -0.35 -14.90 -19.67
C GLY A 20 0.07 -16.05 -18.74
N LEU A 21 -0.25 -17.29 -19.12
CA LEU A 21 0.07 -18.51 -18.37
C LEU A 21 1.47 -19.06 -18.73
N VAL A 22 2.39 -18.18 -19.13
CA VAL A 22 3.76 -18.51 -19.54
C VAL A 22 4.70 -17.40 -19.08
N ASP A 23 4.97 -17.34 -17.76
CA ASP A 23 6.15 -16.63 -17.18
C ASP A 23 6.31 -16.90 -15.65
N LYS A 24 5.87 -18.08 -15.17
CA LYS A 24 5.69 -18.35 -13.73
C LYS A 24 6.98 -18.47 -12.91
N VAL A 25 8.15 -18.68 -13.54
CA VAL A 25 9.41 -18.94 -12.83
C VAL A 25 10.19 -17.66 -12.53
N ASN A 26 10.10 -16.62 -13.37
CA ASN A 26 10.78 -15.34 -13.12
C ASN A 26 10.00 -14.42 -12.17
N HIS A 27 8.66 -14.54 -12.12
CA HIS A 27 7.83 -13.68 -11.26
C HIS A 27 7.82 -14.10 -9.79
N SER A 28 8.10 -15.37 -9.45
CA SER A 28 8.05 -15.86 -8.07
C SER A 28 9.20 -15.35 -7.19
N LEU A 29 10.43 -15.38 -7.71
CA LEU A 29 11.60 -14.80 -7.02
C LEU A 29 11.45 -13.29 -6.89
N ASN A 30 10.94 -12.64 -7.94
CA ASN A 30 10.68 -11.20 -7.91
C ASN A 30 9.66 -10.83 -6.82
N TYR A 31 8.63 -11.66 -6.59
CA TYR A 31 7.63 -11.37 -5.56
C TYR A 31 8.22 -11.34 -4.14
N VAL A 32 9.05 -12.33 -3.77
CA VAL A 32 9.62 -12.39 -2.41
C VAL A 32 10.56 -11.19 -2.16
N GLU A 33 11.33 -10.80 -3.16
CA GLU A 33 12.18 -9.60 -3.11
C GLU A 33 11.35 -8.33 -2.97
N GLU A 34 10.35 -8.11 -3.83
CA GLU A 34 9.47 -6.94 -3.79
C GLU A 34 8.69 -6.85 -2.46
N ALA A 35 8.22 -7.97 -1.93
CA ALA A 35 7.55 -8.03 -0.63
C ALA A 35 8.51 -7.73 0.53
N THR A 36 9.75 -8.20 0.46
CA THR A 36 10.78 -7.90 1.45
C THR A 36 11.12 -6.41 1.43
N ASN A 37 11.36 -5.84 0.24
CA ASN A 37 11.64 -4.42 0.06
C ASN A 37 10.50 -3.54 0.58
N PHE A 38 9.25 -3.91 0.29
CA PHE A 38 8.07 -3.20 0.80
C PHE A 38 8.00 -3.22 2.33
N ILE A 39 8.27 -4.37 2.95
CA ILE A 39 8.28 -4.51 4.41
C ILE A 39 9.42 -3.69 5.04
N ASP A 40 10.60 -3.70 4.43
CA ASP A 40 11.76 -2.93 4.91
C ASP A 40 11.50 -1.42 4.83
N ASP A 41 10.91 -0.95 3.72
CA ASP A 41 10.49 0.45 3.58
C ASP A 41 9.41 0.84 4.59
N THR A 42 8.44 -0.04 4.83
CA THR A 42 7.40 0.18 5.85
C THR A 42 8.00 0.23 7.25
N THR A 43 8.98 -0.62 7.53
CA THR A 43 9.68 -0.68 8.82
C THR A 43 10.47 0.60 9.07
N ARG A 44 11.27 1.04 8.09
CA ARG A 44 12.00 2.32 8.17
C ARG A 44 11.05 3.49 8.37
N PHE A 45 9.94 3.53 7.64
CA PHE A 45 8.92 4.56 7.83
C PHE A 45 8.35 4.53 9.26
N ALA A 46 8.01 3.35 9.79
CA ALA A 46 7.50 3.19 11.15
C ALA A 46 8.48 3.68 12.22
N GLU A 47 9.78 3.43 12.05
CA GLU A 47 10.84 3.88 12.96
C GLU A 47 11.04 5.40 12.94
N GLN A 48 10.95 6.01 11.77
CA GLN A 48 11.14 7.46 11.58
C GLN A 48 9.93 8.28 12.02
N LEU A 49 8.73 7.71 11.87
CA LEU A 49 7.47 8.42 12.03
C LEU A 49 7.30 9.11 13.40
N PRO A 50 7.56 8.47 14.56
CA PRO A 50 7.42 9.14 15.86
C PRO A 50 8.35 10.34 16.01
N THR A 51 9.60 10.22 15.55
CA THR A 51 10.58 11.31 15.64
C THR A 51 10.16 12.50 14.78
N LEU A 52 9.74 12.24 13.53
CA LEU A 52 9.26 13.29 12.63
C LEU A 52 7.97 13.94 13.15
N ALA A 53 7.05 13.15 13.71
CA ALA A 53 5.82 13.67 14.32
C ALA A 53 6.10 14.58 15.52
N GLY A 54 7.02 14.18 16.41
CA GLY A 54 7.44 15.00 17.55
C GLY A 54 8.09 16.31 17.12
N GLN A 55 8.96 16.28 16.11
CA GLN A 55 9.60 17.48 15.56
C GLN A 55 8.60 18.41 14.85
N ALA A 56 7.62 17.85 14.13
CA ALA A 56 6.61 18.60 13.39
C ALA A 56 5.75 19.54 14.27
N VAL A 57 5.72 19.34 15.60
CA VAL A 57 5.09 20.26 16.55
C VAL A 57 5.65 21.67 16.40
N THR A 58 6.97 21.82 16.32
CA THR A 58 7.67 23.11 16.32
C THR A 58 8.42 23.43 15.04
N ASP A 59 8.71 22.43 14.22
CA ASP A 59 9.58 22.57 13.04
C ASP A 59 8.78 22.43 11.72
N PRO A 60 8.68 23.52 10.93
CA PRO A 60 8.05 23.49 9.60
C PRO A 60 8.73 22.56 8.58
N GLU A 61 10.05 22.35 8.69
CA GLU A 61 10.78 21.44 7.82
C GLU A 61 10.35 19.99 8.10
N ALA A 62 10.31 19.61 9.38
CA ALA A 62 9.80 18.30 9.81
C ALA A 62 8.35 18.04 9.33
N ARG A 63 7.48 19.07 9.30
CA ARG A 63 6.13 18.94 8.73
C ARG A 63 6.15 18.60 7.24
N THR A 64 7.05 19.24 6.50
CA THR A 64 7.21 19.01 5.05
C THR A 64 7.74 17.60 4.80
N THR A 65 8.80 17.20 5.52
CA THR A 65 9.37 15.86 5.45
C THR A 65 8.32 14.80 5.79
N LEU A 66 7.55 14.99 6.86
CA LEU A 66 6.51 14.05 7.27
C LEU A 66 5.39 13.90 6.23
N LYS A 67 4.96 15.00 5.61
CA LYS A 67 4.00 14.97 4.50
C LYS A 67 4.55 14.19 3.30
N ASN A 68 5.83 14.36 2.98
CA ASN A 68 6.48 13.64 1.90
C ASN A 68 6.58 12.15 2.21
N GLU A 69 6.97 11.77 3.43
CA GLU A 69 7.03 10.37 3.87
C GLU A 69 5.66 9.68 3.83
N LEU A 70 4.60 10.36 4.30
CA LEU A 70 3.22 9.87 4.20
C LEU A 70 2.82 9.63 2.73
N THR A 71 3.14 10.57 1.85
CA THR A 71 2.83 10.46 0.41
C THR A 71 3.63 9.33 -0.24
N GLY A 72 4.93 9.24 0.05
CA GLY A 72 5.79 8.18 -0.44
C GLY A 72 5.34 6.80 0.04
N MET A 73 4.91 6.67 1.30
CA MET A 73 4.37 5.42 1.82
C MET A 73 3.08 5.01 1.11
N LYS A 74 2.18 5.96 0.85
CA LYS A 74 0.97 5.70 0.06
C LYS A 74 1.28 5.21 -1.35
N GLU A 75 2.30 5.78 -2.00
CA GLU A 75 2.73 5.32 -3.33
C GLU A 75 3.34 3.91 -3.29
N ARG A 76 4.19 3.63 -2.29
CA ARG A 76 4.75 2.29 -2.06
C ARG A 76 3.66 1.24 -1.83
N ILE A 77 2.65 1.57 -1.03
CA ILE A 77 1.46 0.72 -0.82
C ILE A 77 0.74 0.44 -2.15
N ALA A 78 0.47 1.48 -2.95
CA ALA A 78 -0.22 1.31 -4.22
C ALA A 78 0.57 0.42 -5.19
N LYS A 79 1.89 0.57 -5.24
CA LYS A 79 2.78 -0.28 -6.04
C LYS A 79 2.75 -1.74 -5.57
N PHE A 80 2.87 -1.98 -4.27
CA PHE A 80 2.82 -3.33 -3.71
C PHE A 80 1.46 -4.02 -3.96
N ASN A 81 0.35 -3.31 -3.73
CA ASN A 81 -1.00 -3.84 -3.95
C ASN A 81 -1.29 -4.19 -5.42
N ALA A 82 -0.53 -3.64 -6.37
CA ALA A 82 -0.67 -3.95 -7.78
C ALA A 82 0.13 -5.20 -8.21
N LEU A 83 0.96 -5.76 -7.34
CA LEU A 83 1.72 -6.97 -7.63
C LEU A 83 0.78 -8.17 -7.79
N GLN A 84 1.12 -9.05 -8.72
CA GLN A 84 0.47 -10.35 -8.83
C GLN A 84 1.21 -11.37 -7.97
N ALA A 85 0.58 -11.81 -6.89
CA ALA A 85 1.16 -12.83 -6.04
C ALA A 85 1.08 -14.21 -6.69
N PRO A 86 2.16 -15.01 -6.64
CA PRO A 86 2.10 -16.42 -7.01
C PRO A 86 1.26 -17.21 -6.01
N ASP A 87 0.79 -18.40 -6.42
CA ASP A 87 -0.13 -19.22 -5.62
C ASP A 87 0.38 -19.52 -4.21
N PHE A 88 1.69 -19.80 -4.06
CA PHE A 88 2.32 -20.07 -2.75
C PHE A 88 2.35 -18.86 -1.81
N ALA A 89 2.25 -17.63 -2.34
CA ALA A 89 2.34 -16.39 -1.58
C ALA A 89 0.97 -15.68 -1.41
N LYS A 90 -0.09 -16.19 -2.05
CA LYS A 90 -1.39 -15.53 -2.14
C LYS A 90 -1.96 -15.11 -0.77
N ASN A 91 -1.91 -15.98 0.23
CA ASN A 91 -2.42 -15.67 1.57
C ASN A 91 -1.63 -14.51 2.23
N VAL A 92 -0.29 -14.56 2.16
CA VAL A 92 0.56 -13.49 2.70
C VAL A 92 0.31 -12.16 1.96
N HIS A 93 0.14 -12.22 0.64
CA HIS A 93 -0.21 -11.04 -0.16
C HIS A 93 -1.55 -10.44 0.27
N GLU A 94 -2.60 -11.26 0.37
CA GLU A 94 -3.93 -10.82 0.82
C GLU A 94 -3.89 -10.21 2.23
N GLN A 95 -3.08 -10.78 3.13
CA GLN A 95 -2.89 -10.23 4.48
C GLN A 95 -2.22 -8.84 4.43
N LEU A 96 -1.17 -8.67 3.62
CA LEU A 96 -0.49 -7.39 3.43
C LEU A 96 -1.41 -6.35 2.77
N VAL A 97 -2.20 -6.74 1.76
CA VAL A 97 -3.20 -5.87 1.11
C VAL A 97 -4.23 -5.38 2.14
N GLY A 98 -4.72 -6.24 3.03
CA GLY A 98 -5.65 -5.83 4.09
C GLY A 98 -5.07 -4.80 5.05
N TYR A 99 -3.80 -4.94 5.45
CA TYR A 99 -3.12 -3.91 6.25
C TYR A 99 -2.91 -2.62 5.43
N ASN A 100 -2.56 -2.75 4.16
CA ASN A 100 -2.35 -1.63 3.25
C ASN A 100 -3.62 -0.79 3.01
N GLU A 101 -4.80 -1.41 2.99
CA GLU A 101 -6.08 -0.69 2.95
C GLU A 101 -6.25 0.19 4.20
N THR A 102 -5.94 -0.36 5.37
CA THR A 102 -5.99 0.38 6.64
C THR A 102 -4.97 1.52 6.65
N LEU A 103 -3.72 1.25 6.29
CA LEU A 103 -2.66 2.27 6.20
C LEU A 103 -3.03 3.38 5.19
N THR A 104 -3.57 3.02 4.02
CA THR A 104 -3.99 4.00 3.01
C THR A 104 -5.06 4.94 3.55
N LYS A 105 -6.04 4.39 4.29
CA LYS A 105 -7.10 5.19 4.92
C LYS A 105 -6.53 6.16 5.96
N GLU A 106 -5.67 5.67 6.85
CA GLU A 106 -5.03 6.51 7.88
C GLU A 106 -4.15 7.59 7.26
N ILE A 107 -3.30 7.25 6.28
CA ILE A 107 -2.46 8.19 5.55
C ILE A 107 -3.30 9.29 4.90
N ASN A 108 -4.38 8.93 4.18
CA ASN A 108 -5.27 9.91 3.58
C ASN A 108 -5.91 10.83 4.63
N GLY A 109 -6.29 10.29 5.79
CA GLY A 109 -6.81 11.05 6.92
C GLY A 109 -5.79 12.06 7.46
N TYR A 110 -4.54 11.66 7.63
CA TYR A 110 -3.47 12.57 8.05
C TYR A 110 -3.16 13.63 7.00
N LEU A 111 -3.01 13.26 5.74
CA LEU A 111 -2.75 14.21 4.65
C LEU A 111 -3.87 15.26 4.52
N ALA A 112 -5.14 14.87 4.72
CA ALA A 112 -6.25 15.82 4.76
C ALA A 112 -6.10 16.81 5.93
N LYS A 113 -5.89 16.31 7.16
CA LYS A 113 -5.69 17.17 8.35
C LYS A 113 -4.48 18.11 8.21
N ILE A 114 -3.40 17.66 7.56
CA ILE A 114 -2.23 18.50 7.26
C ILE A 114 -2.63 19.65 6.34
N ASN A 115 -3.34 19.36 5.25
CA ASN A 115 -3.75 20.38 4.29
C ASN A 115 -4.75 21.37 4.89
N ASP A 116 -5.63 20.90 5.79
CA ASP A 116 -6.61 21.73 6.49
C ASP A 116 -6.01 22.51 7.67
N GLY A 117 -4.73 22.29 8.01
CA GLY A 117 -4.07 22.92 9.16
C GLY A 117 -4.61 22.46 10.53
N ALA A 118 -5.37 21.37 10.57
CA ALA A 118 -6.08 20.87 11.75
C ALA A 118 -5.40 19.63 12.38
N ILE A 119 -4.15 19.35 11.99
CA ILE A 119 -3.44 18.17 12.47
C ILE A 119 -2.87 18.36 13.88
N ASP A 120 -3.14 17.39 14.75
CA ASP A 120 -2.41 17.18 16.00
C ASP A 120 -1.26 16.20 15.72
N TRP A 121 -0.04 16.73 15.65
CA TRP A 121 1.16 15.94 15.34
C TRP A 121 1.47 14.90 16.40
N LYS A 122 1.22 15.20 17.69
CA LYS A 122 1.48 14.25 18.78
C LYS A 122 0.52 13.06 18.76
N ALA A 123 -0.68 13.24 18.22
CA ALA A 123 -1.66 12.16 18.11
C ALA A 123 -1.19 11.03 17.19
N ILE A 124 -0.23 11.28 16.28
CA ILE A 124 0.33 10.26 15.37
C ILE A 124 1.09 9.19 16.16
N GLU A 125 1.87 9.58 17.18
CA GLU A 125 2.81 8.73 17.91
C GLU A 125 2.15 7.53 18.61
N ASN A 126 0.88 7.65 19.00
CA ASN A 126 0.14 6.63 19.76
C ASN A 126 -1.13 6.19 19.04
N SER A 127 -1.12 6.25 17.70
CA SER A 127 -2.29 5.94 16.89
C SER A 127 -2.30 4.49 16.41
N ARG A 128 -3.51 4.01 16.07
CA ARG A 128 -3.73 2.74 15.35
C ARG A 128 -2.87 2.62 14.08
N PHE A 129 -2.46 3.74 13.51
CA PHE A 129 -1.56 3.77 12.36
C PHE A 129 -0.22 3.10 12.68
N ILE A 130 0.39 3.41 13.82
CA ILE A 130 1.63 2.77 14.29
C ILE A 130 1.43 1.28 14.50
N ASP A 131 0.30 0.88 15.10
CA ASP A 131 -0.03 -0.53 15.29
C ASP A 131 -0.09 -1.28 13.95
N THR A 132 -0.71 -0.67 12.94
CA THR A 132 -0.86 -1.29 11.61
C THR A 132 0.49 -1.37 10.88
N LEU A 133 1.37 -0.36 11.03
CA LEU A 133 2.73 -0.41 10.49
C LEU A 133 3.53 -1.55 11.12
N ASN A 134 3.44 -1.71 12.45
CA ASN A 134 4.10 -2.81 13.16
C ASN A 134 3.56 -4.18 12.72
N GLN A 135 2.26 -4.29 12.44
CA GLN A 135 1.67 -5.52 11.91
C GLN A 135 2.22 -5.90 10.54
N VAL A 136 2.53 -4.92 9.67
CA VAL A 136 3.22 -5.18 8.39
C VAL A 136 4.64 -5.67 8.64
N THR A 137 5.41 -5.03 9.52
CA THR A 137 6.78 -5.43 9.86
C THR A 137 6.86 -6.86 10.39
N GLN A 138 5.87 -7.29 11.18
CA GLN A 138 5.79 -8.66 11.72
C GLN A 138 5.56 -9.74 10.65
N ILE A 139 5.18 -9.38 9.42
CA ILE A 139 5.03 -10.34 8.31
C ILE A 139 6.40 -10.70 7.69
N SER A 140 7.50 -9.97 8.00
CA SER A 140 8.82 -10.17 7.38
C SER A 140 9.26 -11.65 7.37
N ASP A 141 9.17 -12.34 8.51
CA ASP A 141 9.57 -13.74 8.62
C ASP A 141 8.68 -14.67 7.78
N LYS A 142 7.38 -14.37 7.68
CA LYS A 142 6.46 -15.13 6.82
C LYS A 142 6.86 -15.00 5.36
N VAL A 143 7.18 -13.79 4.88
CA VAL A 143 7.64 -13.56 3.50
C VAL A 143 8.94 -14.31 3.22
N LYS A 144 9.92 -14.22 4.14
CA LYS A 144 11.22 -14.89 3.99
C LYS A 144 11.11 -16.42 3.98
N SER A 145 10.08 -16.96 4.62
CA SER A 145 9.81 -18.41 4.65
C SER A 145 9.06 -18.93 3.42
N LEU A 146 8.62 -18.07 2.51
CA LEU A 146 7.89 -18.48 1.31
C LEU A 146 8.80 -19.29 0.38
N THR A 147 8.36 -20.49 0.02
CA THR A 147 9.04 -21.37 -0.93
C THR A 147 8.18 -21.54 -2.19
N PRO A 148 8.72 -21.33 -3.40
CA PRO A 148 8.03 -21.60 -4.66
C PRO A 148 7.61 -23.05 -4.86
#